data_AF-A0A2T5VA05-F1
#
_entry.id   AF-A0A2T5VA05-F1
#
_cell.length_a   1.000
_cell.length_b   1.000
_cell.length_c   1.000
_cell.angle_alpha   90.00
_cell.angle_beta   90.00
_cell.angle_gamma   90.00
#
_symmetry.space_group_name_H-M   'P 1'
#
loop_
_entity.id
_entity.type
_entity.pdbx_description
1 polymer ?
#
loop_
_entity_poly.entity_id
_entity_poly.type
_entity_poly.pdbx_seq_one_letter_code
_entity_poly.pdbx_strand_id
1 'polypeptide(L)'
;MAASWNWVQDRVRQTWREHVNPYTRVNPRQAHEFARTTGVLAKSDRVDARVLARMGAVLDSPVTIPLSPARTRLSDFLRRRRQLVEMREAEKLHRHNALPS
;
A
#
# COMPACT_ATOMS: atom_id res chain seq x y z
N MET A 1 12.71 -4.23 8.76
CA MET A 1 12.12 -5.01 7.65
C MET A 1 10.75 -4.53 7.15
N ALA A 2 10.03 -3.62 7.83
CA ALA A 2 8.71 -3.14 7.37
C ALA A 2 8.73 -2.19 6.14
N ALA A 3 9.88 -1.61 5.81
CA ALA A 3 10.00 -0.65 4.70
C ALA A 3 9.83 -1.29 3.30
N SER A 4 10.07 -2.59 3.16
CA SER A 4 10.06 -3.30 1.87
C SER A 4 8.65 -3.44 1.25
N TRP A 5 7.62 -3.61 2.10
CA TRP A 5 6.25 -3.86 1.63
C TRP A 5 5.47 -2.58 1.25
N ASN A 6 5.80 -1.43 1.87
CA ASN A 6 5.14 -0.16 1.55
C ASN A 6 5.48 0.31 0.13
N TRP A 7 6.70 0.05 -0.35
CA TRP A 7 7.13 0.44 -1.70
C TRP A 7 6.40 -0.32 -2.79
N VAL A 8 6.17 -1.63 -2.61
CA VAL A 8 5.38 -2.44 -3.55
C VAL A 8 3.94 -1.94 -3.61
N GLN A 9 3.33 -1.65 -2.46
CA GLN A 9 1.95 -1.13 -2.42
C GLN A 9 1.84 0.29 -2.99
N ASP A 10 2.82 1.16 -2.76
CA ASP A 10 2.86 2.51 -3.33
C ASP A 10 3.07 2.44 -4.86
N ARG A 11 3.94 1.54 -5.34
CA ARG A 11 4.20 1.34 -6.77
C ARG A 11 2.99 0.78 -7.50
N VAL A 12 2.35 -0.26 -6.98
CA VAL A 12 1.08 -0.77 -7.56
C VAL A 12 0.04 0.34 -7.53
N ARG A 13 -0.12 1.09 -6.44
CA ARG A 13 -1.07 2.23 -6.44
C ARG A 13 -0.74 3.29 -7.48
N GLN A 14 0.53 3.53 -7.77
CA GLN A 14 0.96 4.50 -8.76
C GLN A 14 0.72 4.01 -10.19
N THR A 15 1.10 2.78 -10.53
CA THR A 15 0.87 2.23 -11.88
C THR A 15 -0.61 2.16 -12.22
N TRP A 16 -1.46 1.80 -11.27
CA TRP A 16 -2.92 1.76 -11.45
C TRP A 16 -3.58 3.15 -11.48
N ARG A 17 -2.88 4.21 -11.07
CA ARG A 17 -3.32 5.60 -11.31
C ARG A 17 -2.89 6.12 -12.68
N GLU A 18 -1.74 5.67 -13.15
CA GLU A 18 -1.17 6.05 -14.44
C GLU A 18 -1.94 5.40 -15.60
N HIS A 19 -2.49 4.21 -15.39
CA HIS A 19 -3.39 3.54 -16.33
C HIS A 19 -4.84 3.92 -15.99
N VAL A 20 -5.62 4.37 -16.98
CA VAL A 20 -7.01 4.87 -16.83
C VAL A 20 -8.02 3.75 -16.56
N ASN A 21 -7.63 2.68 -15.86
CA ASN A 21 -8.53 1.55 -15.60
C ASN A 21 -9.16 1.69 -14.20
N PRO A 22 -10.50 1.74 -14.09
CA PRO A 22 -11.18 1.80 -12.80
C PRO A 22 -10.78 0.61 -11.91
N TYR A 23 -10.60 0.88 -10.62
CA TYR A 23 -10.27 -0.16 -9.64
C TYR A 23 -10.95 0.09 -8.29
N THR A 24 -11.17 -0.97 -7.53
CA THR A 24 -11.72 -0.91 -6.17
C THR A 24 -10.68 -1.40 -5.18
N ARG A 25 -10.51 -0.65 -4.09
CA ARG A 25 -9.68 -1.07 -2.96
C ARG A 25 -10.53 -1.86 -1.97
N VAL A 26 -10.08 -3.07 -1.67
CA VAL A 26 -10.69 -3.91 -0.64
C VAL A 26 -9.72 -4.10 0.53
N ASN A 27 -10.27 -4.29 1.72
CA ASN A 27 -9.47 -4.69 2.87
C ASN A 27 -9.01 -6.15 2.67
N PRO A 28 -7.70 -6.47 2.75
CA PRO A 28 -7.21 -7.85 2.60
C PRO A 28 -7.88 -8.85 3.54
N ARG A 29 -8.25 -8.43 4.76
CA ARG A 29 -9.00 -9.26 5.71
C ARG A 29 -10.38 -9.63 5.16
N GLN A 30 -11.10 -8.66 4.58
CA GLN A 30 -12.42 -8.91 3.99
C GLN A 30 -12.31 -9.82 2.76
N ALA A 31 -11.28 -9.65 1.93
CA ALA A 31 -11.04 -10.53 0.79
C ALA A 31 -10.78 -11.97 1.22
N HIS A 32 -9.97 -12.19 2.26
CA HIS A 32 -9.74 -13.53 2.82
C HIS A 32 -11.01 -14.10 3.46
N GLU A 33 -11.79 -13.29 4.19
CA GLU A 33 -13.03 -13.72 4.82
C GLU A 33 -14.05 -14.15 3.76
N PHE A 34 -14.19 -13.39 2.66
CA PHE A 34 -15.03 -13.73 1.52
C PHE A 34 -14.58 -15.03 0.83
N ALA A 35 -13.27 -15.23 0.62
CA ALA A 35 -12.74 -16.49 0.08
C ALA A 35 -13.15 -17.68 0.95
N ARG A 36 -12.99 -17.53 2.27
CA ARG A 36 -13.26 -18.58 3.24
C ARG A 36 -14.75 -18.93 3.32
N THR A 37 -15.63 -17.93 3.34
CA THR A 37 -17.09 -18.15 3.38
C THR A 37 -17.63 -18.71 2.07
N THR A 38 -16.96 -18.45 0.94
CA THR A 38 -17.31 -19.02 -0.37
C THR A 38 -16.68 -20.39 -0.65
N GLY A 39 -16.00 -20.99 0.33
CA GLY A 39 -15.42 -22.34 0.23
C GLY A 39 -14.12 -22.41 -0.58
N VAL A 40 -13.46 -21.28 -0.83
CA VAL A 40 -12.19 -21.24 -1.57
C VAL A 40 -11.02 -21.37 -0.58
N LEU A 41 -10.36 -22.53 -0.60
CA LEU A 41 -9.28 -22.89 0.34
C LEU A 41 -7.87 -22.86 -0.28
N ALA A 42 -7.76 -23.09 -1.59
CA ALA A 42 -6.47 -23.07 -2.29
C ALA A 42 -6.06 -21.64 -2.66
N LYS A 43 -4.82 -21.26 -2.36
CA LYS A 43 -4.28 -19.94 -2.71
C LYS A 43 -3.34 -20.05 -3.91
N SER A 44 -3.77 -19.52 -5.04
CA SER A 44 -2.92 -19.21 -6.20
C SER A 44 -3.36 -17.87 -6.76
N ASP A 45 -2.49 -17.18 -7.50
CA ASP A 45 -2.82 -15.86 -8.07
C ASP A 45 -4.08 -15.91 -8.94
N ARG A 46 -4.32 -17.01 -9.67
CA ARG A 46 -5.53 -17.21 -10.48
C ARG A 46 -6.78 -17.37 -9.62
N VAL A 47 -6.68 -18.06 -8.49
CA VAL A 47 -7.79 -18.24 -7.56
C VAL A 47 -8.11 -16.93 -6.85
N ASP A 48 -7.09 -16.23 -6.35
CA ASP A 48 -7.25 -14.93 -5.68
C ASP A 48 -7.88 -13.90 -6.63
N ALA A 49 -7.44 -13.83 -7.89
CA ALA A 49 -8.04 -12.95 -8.89
C ALA A 49 -9.54 -13.24 -9.12
N ARG A 50 -9.92 -14.53 -9.19
CA ARG A 50 -11.33 -14.93 -9.37
C ARG A 50 -12.18 -14.61 -8.15
N VAL A 51 -11.64 -14.82 -6.95
CA VAL A 51 -12.31 -14.47 -5.69
C VAL A 51 -12.54 -12.96 -5.61
N LEU A 52 -11.53 -12.14 -5.91
CA LEU A 52 -11.65 -10.69 -5.90
C LEU A 52 -12.65 -10.17 -6.96
N ALA A 53 -12.66 -10.75 -8.16
CA ALA A 53 -13.63 -10.42 -9.20
C ALA A 53 -15.07 -10.77 -8.76
N ARG A 54 -15.28 -11.95 -8.17
CA ARG A 54 -16.58 -12.35 -7.63
C ARG A 54 -17.02 -11.44 -6.48
N MET A 55 -16.11 -11.11 -5.57
CA MET A 55 -16.37 -10.20 -4.46
C MET A 55 -16.83 -8.84 -4.97
N GLY A 56 -16.13 -8.26 -5.94
CA GLY A 56 -16.50 -6.98 -6.55
C GLY A 56 -17.88 -7.01 -7.21
N ALA A 57 -18.21 -8.08 -7.93
CA ALA A 57 -19.51 -8.25 -8.58
C ALA A 57 -20.67 -8.43 -7.57
N VAL A 58 -20.42 -9.11 -6.44
CA VAL A 58 -21.46 -9.38 -5.43
C VAL A 58 -21.70 -8.17 -4.52
N LEU A 59 -20.64 -7.44 -4.16
CA LEU A 59 -20.71 -6.35 -3.18
C LEU A 59 -20.98 -4.98 -3.80
N ASP A 60 -21.18 -4.90 -5.13
CA ASP A 60 -21.33 -3.64 -5.88
C ASP A 60 -20.35 -2.55 -5.42
N SER A 61 -19.08 -2.94 -5.29
CA SER A 61 -18.11 -2.12 -4.57
C SER A 61 -17.74 -0.86 -5.37
N PRO A 62 -17.87 0.34 -4.78
CA PRO A 62 -17.68 1.58 -5.51
C PRO A 62 -16.25 1.71 -6.03
N VAL A 63 -16.12 2.31 -7.22
CA VAL A 63 -14.83 2.63 -7.81
C VAL A 63 -14.03 3.55 -6.88
N THR A 64 -12.76 3.23 -6.72
CA THR A 64 -11.85 4.05 -5.91
C THR A 64 -11.59 5.37 -6.62
N ILE A 65 -12.00 6.47 -5.97
CA ILE A 65 -11.68 7.82 -6.46
C ILE A 65 -10.18 8.09 -6.23
N PRO A 66 -9.42 8.49 -7.27
CA PRO A 66 -8.03 8.88 -7.12
C PRO A 66 -7.86 10.01 -6.11
N LEU A 67 -6.73 10.03 -5.39
CA LEU A 67 -6.42 11.15 -4.49
C LEU A 67 -6.24 12.43 -5.30
N SER A 68 -6.74 13.55 -4.78
CA SER A 68 -6.51 14.85 -5.40
C SER A 68 -5.00 15.16 -5.50
N PRO A 69 -4.57 15.94 -6.51
CA PRO A 69 -3.17 16.33 -6.66
C PRO A 69 -2.60 16.98 -5.40
N ALA A 70 -3.39 17.79 -4.68
CA ALA A 70 -2.99 18.41 -3.43
C ALA A 70 -2.71 17.38 -2.31
N ARG A 71 -3.57 16.35 -2.16
CA ARG A 71 -3.36 15.28 -1.17
C ARG A 71 -2.12 14.44 -1.50
N THR A 72 -1.86 14.20 -2.78
CA THR A 72 -0.64 13.51 -3.23
C THR A 72 0.60 14.33 -2.84
N ARG A 73 0.64 15.63 -3.18
CA ARG A 73 1.75 16.52 -2.81
C ARG A 73 2.00 16.58 -1.30
N LEU A 74 0.94 16.67 -0.50
CA LEU A 74 1.06 16.66 0.96
C LEU A 74 1.70 15.36 1.48
N SER A 75 1.29 14.21 0.93
CA SER A 75 1.88 12.92 1.29
C SER A 75 3.38 12.88 0.97
N ASP A 76 3.80 13.46 -0.16
CA ASP A 76 5.21 13.53 -0.54
C ASP A 76 6.02 14.43 0.39
N PHE A 77 5.49 15.59 0.80
CA PHE A 77 6.13 16.43 1.82
C PHE A 77 6.28 15.71 3.16
N LEU A 78 5.24 15.02 3.62
CA LEU A 78 5.29 14.24 4.86
C LEU A 78 6.31 13.10 4.77
N ARG A 79 6.42 12.44 3.61
CA ARG A 79 7.44 11.41 3.35
C ARG A 79 8.83 12.01 3.41
N ARG A 80 9.07 13.14 2.72
CA ARG A 80 10.38 13.81 2.72
C ARG A 80 10.78 14.28 4.11
N ARG A 81 9.83 14.81 4.89
CA ARG A 81 10.07 15.19 6.29
C ARG A 81 10.54 14.00 7.13
N ARG A 82 9.90 12.83 7.02
CA ARG A 82 10.33 11.63 7.75
C ARG A 82 11.76 11.23 7.40
N GLN A 83 12.11 11.20 6.11
CA GLN A 83 13.47 10.89 5.66
C GLN A 83 14.50 11.86 6.26
N LEU A 84 14.21 13.16 6.25
CA LEU A 84 15.11 14.18 6.81
C LEU A 84 15.29 14.02 8.32
N VAL A 85 14.23 13.70 9.05
CA VAL A 85 14.30 13.44 10.48
C VAL A 85 15.15 12.21 10.75
N GLU A 86 14.92 11.11 10.03
CA GLU A 86 15.71 9.88 10.15
C GLU A 86 17.20 10.11 9.87
N MET A 87 17.53 10.85 8.80
CA MET A 87 18.90 11.23 8.46
C MET A 87 19.55 12.07 9.57
N ARG A 88 18.81 13.03 10.14
CA ARG A 88 19.31 13.87 11.23
C ARG A 88 19.63 13.05 12.47
N GLU A 89 18.76 12.12 12.85
CA GLU A 89 19.01 11.27 14.03
C GLU A 89 20.16 10.29 13.78
N ALA A 90 20.29 9.73 12.56
CA ALA A 90 21.43 8.90 12.19
C ALA A 90 22.77 9.65 12.29
N GLU A 91 22.81 10.89 11.84
CA GLU A 91 24.00 11.75 11.93
C GLU A 91 24.38 12.07 13.39
N LYS A 92 23.40 12.34 14.26
CA LYS A 92 23.67 12.55 15.70
C LYS A 92 24.29 11.30 16.34
N LEU A 93 23.75 10.13 16.02
CA LEU A 93 24.29 8.86 16.52
C LEU A 93 25.71 8.62 16.01
N HIS A 94 25.98 8.90 14.74
CA HIS A 94 27.33 8.79 14.17
C HIS A 94 28.34 9.68 14.90
N ARG A 95 27.99 10.96 15.15
CA ARG A 95 28.86 11.89 15.89
C ARG A 95 29.13 11.45 17.32
N HIS A 96 28.11 10.95 18.02
CA HIS A 96 28.27 10.43 19.37
C HIS A 96 29.25 9.25 19.41
N ASN A 97 29.18 8.36 18.42
CA ASN A 97 30.07 7.19 18.35
C ASN A 97 31.48 7.51 17.83
N ALA A 98 31.66 8.60 17.08
CA ALA A 98 32.93 9.01 16.49
C ALA A 98 33.85 9.80 17.44
N LEU A 99 33.31 10.32 18.54
CA LEU A 99 34.09 10.94 19.62
C LEU A 99 34.15 9.95 20.79
N PRO A 100 35.31 9.31 21.07
CA PRO A 100 35.43 8.54 22.31
C PRO A 100 35.28 9.51 23.48
N SER A 101 34.64 9.04 24.55
CA SER A 101 34.49 9.77 25.82
C SER A 101 35.84 10.23 26.37
#